data_AF-A0A3T0HVG6-F1
#
_entry.id   AF-A0A3T0HVG6-F1
#
_cell.length_a   1.000
_cell.length_b   1.000
_cell.length_c   1.000
_cell.angle_alpha   90.00
_cell.angle_beta   90.00
_cell.angle_gamma   90.00
#
_symmetry.space_group_name_H-M   'P 1'
#
loop_
_entity.id
_entity.type
_entity.pdbx_description
1 polymer ?
#
loop_
_entity_poly.entity_id
_entity_poly.type
_entity_poly.pdbx_seq_one_letter_code
_entity_poly.pdbx_strand_id
1 'polypeptide(L)'
;MIPHPPNGEHVDDQMVKIEVNLDDIPGEWLGYVMDLLFEAGANDVFYTPIYMKKNRPGILLQLLCSLENLNKMKEILFRETTTLGVRYYPLTVHRLERKFLKVATEWGAITVKQGMLNGQIVQTAPEFEECKQIARTHSIPLKKVYEQIWLAIGQEENLE
;
A
#
# COMPACT_ATOMS: atom_id res chain seq x y z
N MET A 1 7.56 -7.09 -15.68
CA MET A 1 7.48 -5.65 -15.37
C MET A 1 6.01 -5.36 -15.11
N ILE A 2 5.64 -5.07 -13.86
CA ILE A 2 4.24 -4.78 -13.52
C ILE A 2 3.89 -3.46 -14.21
N PRO A 3 2.82 -3.39 -15.04
CA PRO A 3 2.44 -2.13 -15.66
C PRO A 3 2.17 -1.12 -14.54
N HIS A 4 2.88 0.02 -14.59
CA HIS A 4 2.53 1.13 -13.72
C HIS A 4 1.09 1.54 -14.02
N PRO A 5 0.25 1.75 -13.00
CA PRO A 5 -1.11 2.20 -13.22
C PRO A 5 -1.09 3.50 -14.04
N PRO A 6 -2.08 3.72 -14.91
CA PRO A 6 -2.13 4.92 -15.72
C PRO A 6 -2.07 6.15 -14.82
N ASN A 7 -1.35 7.19 -15.26
CA ASN A 7 -1.22 8.41 -14.49
C ASN A 7 -2.58 9.10 -14.27
N GLY A 8 -3.59 8.82 -15.12
CA GLY A 8 -4.95 9.39 -15.02
C GLY A 8 -5.85 8.74 -13.95
N GLU A 9 -6.95 9.42 -13.62
CA GLU A 9 -8.02 8.85 -12.80
C GLU A 9 -8.62 7.65 -13.53
N HIS A 10 -8.74 6.52 -12.83
CA HIS A 10 -9.18 5.27 -13.44
C HIS A 10 -9.90 4.39 -12.44
N VAL A 11 -10.60 3.40 -13.00
CA VAL A 11 -11.36 2.40 -12.26
C VAL A 11 -10.79 1.04 -12.61
N ASP A 12 -10.24 0.35 -11.60
CA ASP A 12 -9.84 -1.05 -11.73
C ASP A 12 -11.07 -1.93 -11.47
N ASP A 13 -11.68 -2.46 -12.53
CA ASP A 13 -12.88 -3.29 -12.48
C ASP A 13 -12.58 -4.80 -12.35
N GLN A 14 -11.33 -5.20 -12.58
CA GLN A 14 -10.86 -6.58 -12.46
C GLN A 14 -10.04 -6.82 -11.19
N MET A 15 -10.58 -6.40 -10.05
CA MET A 15 -9.94 -6.58 -8.74
C MET A 15 -10.66 -7.62 -7.91
N VAL A 16 -9.91 -8.27 -7.03
CA VAL A 16 -10.40 -9.34 -6.16
C VAL A 16 -9.91 -9.10 -4.74
N LYS A 17 -10.84 -9.13 -3.78
CA LYS A 17 -10.48 -9.26 -2.36
C LYS A 17 -10.52 -10.72 -1.97
N ILE A 18 -9.47 -11.22 -1.34
CA ILE A 18 -9.41 -12.57 -0.76
C ILE A 18 -9.41 -12.45 0.76
N GLU A 19 -10.13 -13.35 1.42
CA GLU A 19 -10.24 -13.45 2.87
C GLU A 19 -9.99 -14.88 3.34
N VAL A 20 -9.15 -15.00 4.38
CA VAL A 20 -8.79 -16.27 5.00
C VAL A 20 -8.83 -16.12 6.52
N ASN A 21 -9.46 -17.07 7.21
CA ASN A 21 -9.44 -17.10 8.67
C ASN A 21 -8.42 -18.16 9.11
N LEU A 22 -7.53 -17.80 10.04
CA LEU A 22 -6.44 -18.63 10.51
C LEU A 22 -6.49 -18.68 12.06
N ASP A 23 -6.83 -19.83 12.65
CA ASP A 23 -6.84 -20.03 14.12
C ASP A 23 -5.73 -20.96 14.65
N ASP A 24 -4.92 -21.52 13.76
CA ASP A 24 -3.91 -22.54 14.06
C ASP A 24 -2.54 -22.26 13.43
N ILE A 25 -2.32 -21.05 12.90
CA ILE A 25 -1.03 -20.62 12.33
C ILE A 25 -0.15 -19.92 13.38
N PRO A 26 1.17 -20.17 13.42
CA PRO A 26 2.10 -19.36 14.20
C PRO A 26 2.14 -17.91 13.72
N GLY A 27 2.12 -16.95 14.64
CA GLY A 27 2.16 -15.52 14.31
C GLY A 27 3.42 -15.09 13.55
N GLU A 28 4.55 -15.77 13.78
CA GLU A 28 5.83 -15.52 13.09
C GLU A 28 5.74 -15.75 11.58
N TRP A 29 4.86 -16.66 11.13
CA TRP A 29 4.71 -16.97 9.71
C TRP A 29 3.96 -15.85 8.97
N LEU A 30 3.13 -15.07 9.67
CA LEU A 30 2.29 -14.04 9.07
C LEU A 30 3.13 -12.93 8.39
N GLY A 31 4.28 -12.58 8.96
CA GLY A 31 5.21 -11.64 8.32
C GLY A 31 5.73 -12.19 6.99
N TYR A 32 6.23 -13.43 7.01
CA TYR A 32 6.74 -14.10 5.82
C TYR A 32 5.67 -14.25 4.72
N VAL A 33 4.46 -14.66 5.07
CA VAL A 33 3.34 -14.79 4.13
C VAL A 33 2.97 -13.43 3.53
N MET A 34 2.97 -12.36 4.33
CA MET A 34 2.69 -11.01 3.85
C MET A 34 3.71 -10.55 2.80
N ASP A 35 5.01 -10.78 3.06
CA ASP A 35 6.09 -10.45 2.13
C ASP A 35 5.92 -11.20 0.81
N LEU A 36 5.69 -12.52 0.86
CA LEU A 36 5.46 -13.33 -0.35
C LEU A 36 4.25 -12.85 -1.17
N LEU A 37 3.16 -12.46 -0.51
CA LEU A 37 1.97 -11.95 -1.19
C LEU A 37 2.25 -10.61 -1.90
N PHE A 38 2.99 -9.71 -1.26
CA PHE A 38 3.42 -8.45 -1.89
C PHE A 38 4.37 -8.71 -3.06
N GLU A 39 5.36 -9.58 -2.90
CA GLU A 39 6.29 -9.98 -3.97
C GLU A 39 5.56 -10.60 -5.18
N ALA A 40 4.48 -11.35 -4.92
CA ALA A 40 3.63 -11.94 -5.96
C ALA A 40 2.67 -10.95 -6.62
N GLY A 41 2.62 -9.69 -6.16
CA GLY A 41 1.84 -8.61 -6.75
C GLY A 41 0.47 -8.37 -6.10
N ALA A 42 0.33 -8.63 -4.79
CA ALA A 42 -0.80 -8.11 -4.02
C ALA A 42 -0.70 -6.58 -3.94
N ASN A 43 -1.84 -5.90 -4.08
CA ASN A 43 -1.95 -4.45 -3.98
C ASN A 43 -2.04 -3.98 -2.52
N ASP A 44 -2.61 -4.82 -1.66
CA ASP A 44 -2.75 -4.57 -0.23
C ASP A 44 -2.88 -5.90 0.51
N VAL A 45 -2.34 -5.98 1.71
CA VAL A 45 -2.40 -7.16 2.59
C VAL A 45 -2.44 -6.65 4.03
N PHE A 46 -3.37 -7.15 4.84
CA PHE A 46 -3.41 -6.85 6.26
C PHE A 46 -4.02 -7.98 7.08
N TYR A 47 -3.80 -7.90 8.39
CA TYR A 47 -4.27 -8.86 9.38
C TYR A 47 -5.20 -8.19 10.38
N THR A 48 -6.33 -8.84 10.68
CA THR A 48 -7.28 -8.41 11.71
C THR A 48 -7.44 -9.50 12.76
N PRO A 49 -7.25 -9.22 14.06
CA PRO A 49 -7.52 -10.20 15.11
C PRO A 49 -9.02 -10.47 15.21
N ILE A 50 -9.39 -11.74 15.26
CA ILE A 50 -10.78 -12.21 15.37
C ILE A 50 -10.91 -13.30 16.42
N TYR A 51 -12.15 -13.54 16.87
CA TYR A 51 -12.49 -14.76 17.61
C TYR A 51 -13.28 -15.71 16.70
N MET A 52 -12.93 -16.98 16.77
CA MET A 52 -13.53 -18.05 15.99
C MET A 52 -14.28 -19.03 16.89
N LYS A 53 -14.98 -20.00 16.27
CA LYS A 53 -15.74 -21.05 16.98
C LYS A 53 -14.89 -21.67 18.10
N LYS A 54 -15.55 -22.14 19.16
CA LYS A 54 -14.89 -22.68 20.37
C LYS A 54 -14.00 -21.65 21.09
N ASN A 55 -14.31 -20.36 20.95
CA ASN A 55 -13.60 -19.25 21.58
C ASN A 55 -12.09 -19.22 21.27
N ARG A 56 -11.73 -19.62 20.05
CA ARG A 56 -10.33 -19.62 19.61
C ARG A 56 -9.96 -18.22 19.10
N PRO A 57 -8.89 -17.60 19.61
CA PRO A 57 -8.32 -16.43 18.97
C PRO A 57 -7.75 -16.83 17.60
N GLY A 58 -7.96 -16.00 16.60
CA GLY A 58 -7.47 -16.22 15.25
C GLY A 58 -7.22 -14.90 14.54
N ILE A 59 -6.80 -15.00 13.29
CA ILE A 59 -6.46 -13.87 12.42
C ILE A 59 -7.28 -13.98 11.13
N LEU A 60 -7.90 -12.88 10.73
CA LEU A 60 -8.42 -12.70 9.39
C LEU A 60 -7.31 -12.06 8.55
N LEU A 61 -6.79 -12.80 7.57
CA LEU A 61 -5.96 -12.28 6.50
C LEU A 61 -6.89 -11.75 5.41
N GLN A 62 -6.73 -10.48 5.05
CA GLN A 62 -7.37 -9.88 3.89
C GLN A 62 -6.31 -9.37 2.93
N LEU A 63 -6.51 -9.62 1.63
CA LEU A 63 -5.67 -9.05 0.59
C LEU A 63 -6.48 -8.58 -0.61
N LEU A 64 -5.93 -7.62 -1.32
CA LEU A 64 -6.43 -7.10 -2.59
C LEU A 64 -5.44 -7.44 -3.70
N CYS A 65 -5.90 -8.04 -4.79
CA CYS A 65 -5.07 -8.28 -5.97
C CYS A 65 -5.86 -8.10 -7.27
N SER A 66 -5.17 -8.02 -8.41
CA SER A 66 -5.82 -8.16 -9.72
C SER A 66 -6.38 -9.57 -9.90
N LEU A 67 -7.41 -9.71 -10.75
CA LEU A 67 -7.98 -11.00 -11.12
C LEU A 67 -6.93 -11.93 -11.75
N GLU A 68 -5.98 -11.38 -12.50
CA GLU A 68 -4.85 -12.12 -13.10
C GLU A 68 -3.97 -12.81 -12.03
N ASN A 69 -3.73 -12.13 -10.90
CA ASN A 69 -2.90 -12.64 -9.82
C ASN A 69 -3.64 -13.58 -8.86
N LEU A 70 -4.96 -13.74 -8.98
CA LEU A 70 -5.78 -14.55 -8.07
C LEU A 70 -5.23 -15.98 -7.88
N ASN A 71 -4.81 -16.64 -8.96
CA ASN A 71 -4.28 -18.01 -8.86
C ASN A 71 -2.95 -18.08 -8.09
N LYS A 72 -2.06 -17.10 -8.27
CA LYS A 72 -0.79 -17.01 -7.53
C LYS A 72 -1.05 -16.78 -6.04
N MET A 73 -1.98 -15.88 -5.70
CA MET A 73 -2.36 -15.61 -4.30
C MET A 73 -2.92 -16.86 -3.62
N LYS A 74 -3.80 -17.61 -4.31
CA LYS A 74 -4.31 -18.89 -3.80
C LYS A 74 -3.20 -19.89 -3.55
N GLU A 75 -2.26 -20.04 -4.48
CA GLU A 75 -1.15 -20.99 -4.34
C GLU A 75 -0.31 -20.67 -3.10
N ILE A 76 0.07 -19.40 -2.91
CA ILE A 76 0.81 -18.95 -1.72
C ILE A 76 0.02 -19.25 -0.46
N LEU A 77 -1.26 -18.87 -0.42
CA LEU A 77 -2.11 -19.09 0.77
C LEU A 77 -2.24 -20.57 1.12
N PHE A 78 -2.38 -21.46 0.13
CA PHE A 78 -2.50 -22.90 0.40
C PHE A 78 -1.18 -23.58 0.77
N ARG A 79 -0.04 -23.05 0.32
CA ARG A 79 1.28 -23.63 0.59
C ARG A 79 1.89 -23.13 1.90
N GLU A 80 1.69 -21.85 2.19
CA GLU A 80 2.40 -21.15 3.27
C GLU A 80 1.52 -20.88 4.51
N THR A 81 0.23 -21.23 4.46
CA THR A 81 -0.67 -21.14 5.60
C THR A 81 -1.33 -22.48 5.91
N THR A 82 -1.98 -22.57 7.06
CA THR A 82 -2.75 -23.74 7.49
C THR A 82 -4.15 -23.80 6.89
N THR A 83 -4.54 -22.82 6.06
CA THR A 83 -5.90 -22.78 5.52
C THR A 83 -6.18 -23.94 4.55
N LEU A 84 -7.41 -24.43 4.61
CA LEU A 84 -7.95 -25.40 3.64
C LEU A 84 -8.85 -24.76 2.58
N GLY A 85 -9.07 -23.45 2.67
CA GLY A 85 -9.96 -22.74 1.76
C GLY A 85 -9.78 -21.23 1.82
N VAL A 86 -10.13 -20.56 0.74
CA VAL A 86 -10.16 -19.09 0.69
C VAL A 86 -11.52 -18.64 0.18
N ARG A 87 -11.99 -17.48 0.65
CA ARG A 87 -13.16 -16.80 0.08
C ARG A 87 -12.65 -15.63 -0.71
N TYR A 88 -13.21 -15.37 -1.88
CA TYR A 88 -12.84 -14.20 -2.67
C TYR A 88 -14.04 -13.57 -3.34
N TYR A 89 -13.98 -12.25 -3.49
CA TYR A 89 -15.08 -11.43 -3.98
C TYR A 89 -14.55 -10.50 -5.07
N PRO A 90 -15.23 -10.40 -6.23
CA PRO A 90 -14.92 -9.34 -7.18
C PRO A 90 -15.23 -7.99 -6.55
N LEU A 91 -14.40 -6.99 -6.85
CA LEU A 91 -14.68 -5.61 -6.48
C LEU A 91 -14.09 -4.65 -7.50
N THR A 92 -14.48 -3.39 -7.35
CA THR A 92 -14.00 -2.29 -8.17
C THR A 92 -13.22 -1.31 -7.30
N VAL A 93 -12.08 -0.84 -7.78
CA VAL A 93 -11.26 0.17 -7.09
C VAL A 93 -11.20 1.44 -7.92
N HIS A 94 -11.70 2.53 -7.35
CA HIS A 94 -11.54 3.86 -7.96
C HIS A 94 -10.22 4.46 -7.49
N ARG A 95 -9.39 4.90 -8.43
CA ARG A 95 -8.08 5.49 -8.16
C ARG A 95 -8.00 6.87 -8.78
N LEU A 96 -7.69 7.86 -7.94
CA LEU A 96 -7.36 9.21 -8.40
C LEU A 96 -6.11 9.20 -9.27
N GLU A 97 -6.03 10.16 -10.19
CA GLU A 97 -4.79 10.48 -10.90
C GLU A 97 -3.70 10.83 -9.88
N ARG A 98 -2.50 10.32 -10.13
CA ARG A 98 -1.33 10.57 -9.31
C ARG A 98 -0.30 11.29 -10.14
N LYS A 99 0.07 12.50 -9.71
CA LYS A 99 1.21 13.23 -10.24
C LYS A 99 2.35 13.16 -9.24
N PHE A 100 3.56 12.94 -9.75
CA PHE A 100 4.77 12.98 -8.95
C PHE A 100 5.57 14.19 -9.40
N LEU A 101 5.85 15.08 -8.46
CA LEU A 101 6.68 16.26 -8.69
C LEU A 101 7.91 16.21 -7.79
N LYS A 102 8.95 16.93 -8.20
CA LYS A 102 10.20 17.04 -7.44
C LYS A 102 10.26 18.44 -6.82
N VAL A 103 10.21 18.51 -5.49
CA VAL A 103 10.32 19.76 -4.72
C VAL A 103 11.77 19.95 -4.29
N ALA A 104 12.32 21.14 -4.51
CA ALA A 104 13.66 21.46 -4.05
C ALA A 104 13.67 21.68 -2.52
N THR A 105 14.55 20.98 -1.82
CA THR A 105 14.77 21.19 -0.37
C THR A 105 16.26 21.36 -0.08
N GLU A 106 16.60 21.73 1.16
CA GLU A 106 17.99 21.83 1.61
C GLU A 106 18.76 20.49 1.53
N TRP A 107 18.05 19.36 1.46
CA TRP A 107 18.62 18.01 1.33
C TRP A 107 18.57 17.45 -0.09
N GLY A 108 18.19 18.28 -1.07
CA GLY A 108 18.02 17.89 -2.46
C GLY A 108 16.55 17.79 -2.89
N ALA A 109 16.33 17.30 -4.11
CA ALA A 109 15.00 17.22 -4.71
C ALA A 109 14.23 16.00 -4.21
N ILE A 110 13.09 16.23 -3.54
CA ILE A 110 12.26 15.19 -2.93
C ILE A 110 11.01 14.97 -3.76
N THR A 111 10.64 13.70 -3.93
CA THR A 111 9.38 13.33 -4.60
C THR A 111 8.19 13.65 -3.72
N VAL A 112 7.23 14.38 -4.28
CA VAL A 112 5.92 14.65 -3.68
C VAL A 112 4.85 14.08 -4.58
N LYS A 113 3.94 13.30 -3.99
CA LYS A 113 2.78 12.71 -4.66
C LYS A 113 1.58 13.64 -4.50
N GLN A 114 0.99 14.05 -5.62
CA GLN A 114 -0.27 14.76 -5.68
C GLN A 114 -1.38 13.83 -6.19
N GLY A 115 -2.52 13.83 -5.50
CA GLY A 115 -3.76 13.19 -5.92
C GLY A 115 -4.68 14.23 -6.58
N MET A 116 -5.10 13.95 -7.81
CA MET A 116 -5.97 14.83 -8.59
C MET A 116 -7.39 14.29 -8.63
N LEU A 117 -8.38 15.14 -8.40
CA LEU A 117 -9.81 14.86 -8.58
C LEU A 117 -10.40 15.94 -9.49
N ASN A 118 -11.00 15.54 -10.63
CA ASN A 118 -11.55 16.47 -11.62
C ASN A 118 -10.54 17.56 -12.06
N GLY A 119 -9.25 17.20 -12.18
CA GLY A 119 -8.19 18.13 -12.55
C GLY A 119 -7.73 19.09 -11.44
N GLN A 120 -8.27 18.97 -10.23
CA GLN A 120 -7.83 19.75 -9.06
C GLN A 120 -6.98 18.90 -8.11
N ILE A 121 -5.92 19.47 -7.56
CA ILE A 121 -5.13 18.84 -6.51
C ILE A 121 -5.98 18.79 -5.25
N VAL A 122 -6.26 17.59 -4.75
CA VAL A 122 -7.03 17.37 -3.50
C VAL A 122 -6.20 16.77 -2.38
N GLN A 123 -5.04 16.20 -2.72
CA GLN A 123 -4.12 15.63 -1.76
C GLN A 123 -2.69 15.85 -2.23
N THR A 124 -1.83 16.22 -1.30
CA THR A 124 -0.38 16.28 -1.49
C THR A 124 0.24 15.43 -0.38
N ALA A 125 1.29 14.68 -0.67
CA ALA A 125 1.98 13.86 0.31
C ALA A 125 3.45 13.63 -0.11
N PRO A 126 4.43 14.00 0.73
CA PRO A 126 5.83 13.64 0.50
C PRO A 126 6.05 12.12 0.49
N GLU A 127 6.95 11.65 -0.37
CA GLU A 127 7.28 10.22 -0.48
C GLU A 127 8.01 9.74 0.79
N PHE A 128 7.39 8.80 1.50
CA PHE A 128 7.81 8.43 2.85
C PHE A 128 9.22 7.82 2.90
N GLU A 129 9.56 6.92 1.98
CA GLU A 129 10.88 6.26 1.99
C GLU A 129 12.02 7.26 1.69
N GLU A 130 11.80 8.25 0.83
CA GLU A 130 12.76 9.35 0.65
C GLU A 130 12.91 10.18 1.93
N CYS A 131 11.79 10.56 2.56
CA CYS A 131 11.79 11.33 3.81
C CYS A 131 12.52 10.58 4.94
N LYS A 132 12.28 9.27 5.03
CA LYS A 132 12.93 8.37 6.00
C LYS A 132 14.42 8.21 5.73
N GLN A 133 14.83 8.13 4.47
CA GLN A 133 16.25 8.08 4.10
C GLN A 133 16.96 9.39 4.48
N ILE A 134 16.34 10.54 4.21
CA ILE A 134 16.87 11.85 4.60
C ILE A 134 17.00 11.96 6.12
N ALA A 135 15.94 11.58 6.85
CA ALA A 135 15.95 11.58 8.31
C ALA A 135 17.12 10.75 8.87
N ARG A 136 17.40 9.58 8.27
CA ARG A 136 18.53 8.71 8.65
C ARG A 136 19.88 9.32 8.27
N THR A 137 20.06 9.75 7.04
CA THR A 137 21.33 10.29 6.53
C THR A 137 21.75 11.56 7.26
N HIS A 138 20.80 12.46 7.54
CA HIS A 138 21.07 13.73 8.21
C HIS A 138 20.88 13.68 9.73
N SER A 139 20.50 12.52 10.28
CA SER A 139 20.26 12.32 11.72
C SER A 139 19.27 13.33 12.31
N ILE A 140 18.19 13.63 11.58
CA ILE A 140 17.14 14.56 11.99
C ILE A 140 15.80 13.83 12.16
N PRO A 141 14.89 14.33 13.02
CA PRO A 141 13.57 13.72 13.17
C PRO A 141 12.79 13.76 11.86
N LEU A 142 12.11 12.67 11.51
CA LEU A 142 11.25 12.59 10.32
C LEU A 142 10.22 13.72 10.28
N LYS A 143 9.66 14.10 11.43
CA LYS A 143 8.75 15.25 11.54
C LYS A 143 9.35 16.55 11.00
N LYS A 144 10.63 16.81 11.25
CA LYS A 144 11.34 18.00 10.75
C LYS A 144 11.53 17.95 9.24
N VAL A 145 11.77 16.76 8.69
CA VAL A 145 11.84 16.56 7.23
C VAL A 145 10.51 16.94 6.58
N TYR A 146 9.40 16.43 7.09
CA TYR A 146 8.07 16.79 6.60
C TYR A 146 7.79 18.30 6.73
N GLU A 147 8.08 18.91 7.89
CA GLU A 147 7.91 20.36 8.09
C GLU A 147 8.62 21.19 7.00
N GLN A 148 9.87 20.86 6.66
CA GLN A 148 10.61 21.58 5.60
C GLN A 148 10.02 21.35 4.21
N ILE A 149 9.59 20.13 3.90
CA ILE A 149 8.97 19.84 2.60
C ILE A 149 7.67 20.63 2.43
N TRP A 150 6.84 20.71 3.48
CA TRP A 150 5.61 21.50 3.43
C TRP A 150 5.86 22.99 3.24
N LEU A 151 6.93 23.53 3.85
CA LEU A 151 7.34 24.92 3.62
C LEU A 151 7.79 25.14 2.18
N ALA A 152 8.56 24.21 1.61
CA ALA A 152 9.03 24.30 0.22
C ALA A 152 7.87 24.22 -0.79
N ILE A 153 6.90 23.32 -0.58
CA ILE A 153 5.69 23.23 -1.41
C ILE A 153 4.92 24.56 -1.40
N GLY A 154 4.69 25.13 -0.20
CA GLY A 154 3.97 26.39 -0.07
C GLY A 154 4.71 27.59 -0.67
N GLN A 155 6.02 27.51 -0.89
CA GLN A 155 6.79 28.56 -1.58
C GLN A 155 6.65 28.43 -3.10
N GLU A 156 6.67 27.22 -3.65
CA GLU A 156 6.47 26.96 -5.08
C GLU A 156 5.05 27.33 -5.54
N GLU A 157 4.01 27.07 -4.73
CA GLU A 157 2.62 27.46 -5.05
C GLU A 157 2.38 28.98 -5.05
N ASN A 158 3.26 29.78 -4.43
CA ASN A 158 3.19 31.25 -4.44
C ASN A 158 4.02 31.89 -5.58
N LEU A 159 4.72 31.08 -6.37
CA LEU A 159 5.57 31.50 -7.49
C LEU A 159 4.92 31.20 -8.87
N GLU A 160 3.80 30.47 -8.90
CA GLU A 160 2.92 30.28 -10.07
C GLU A 160 1.73 31.26 -10.05
#